data_AF-A0A939XD64-F1
#
_entry.id   AF-A0A939XD64-F1
#
_cell.length_a   1.000
_cell.length_b   1.000
_cell.length_c   1.000
_cell.angle_alpha   90.00
_cell.angle_beta   90.00
_cell.angle_gamma   90.00
#
_symmetry.space_group_name_H-M   'P 1'
#
loop_
_entity.id
_entity.type
_entity.pdbx_description
1 polymer ?
#
loop_
_entity_poly.entity_id
_entity_poly.type
_entity_poly.pdbx_seq_one_letter_code
_entity_poly.pdbx_strand_id
1 'polypeptide(L)'
;MELPFAEAWKIKMVEPIKKSTREQREKWLLEAHNNIFMLKSDYVYIDLLTDSGTGAMSDRQWSAMMMGDESYGGARSFYHMKDTITDITGFEYVIPTHQGRAAENVMFSYLVKPGMVI
;
A
#
# COMPACT_ATOMS: atom_id res chain seq x y z
N MET A 1 24.21 -8.85 -8.99
CA MET A 1 22.81 -9.29 -8.89
C MET A 1 22.43 -9.85 -10.23
N GLU A 2 22.05 -11.12 -10.29
CA GLU A 2 21.54 -11.71 -11.53
C GLU A 2 20.07 -11.29 -11.68
N LEU A 3 19.75 -10.52 -12.72
CA LEU A 3 18.38 -10.11 -12.98
C LEU A 3 17.62 -11.30 -13.58
N PRO A 4 16.38 -11.57 -13.15
CA PRO A 4 15.57 -12.60 -13.79
C PRO A 4 15.37 -12.25 -15.27
N PHE A 5 15.31 -13.28 -16.12
CA PHE A 5 15.13 -13.10 -17.56
C PHE A 5 13.82 -12.37 -17.92
N ALA A 6 12.76 -12.60 -17.13
CA ALA A 6 11.45 -11.98 -17.30
C ALA A 6 10.68 -11.95 -15.98
N GLU A 7 9.63 -11.14 -15.92
CA GLU A 7 8.70 -11.09 -14.80
C GLU A 7 7.96 -12.43 -14.63
N ALA A 8 7.79 -12.88 -13.39
CA ALA A 8 7.09 -14.13 -13.05
C ALA A 8 5.55 -13.99 -13.08
N TRP A 9 5.03 -13.05 -13.87
CA TRP A 9 3.62 -12.72 -13.99
C TRP A 9 3.33 -12.10 -15.36
N LYS A 10 2.05 -11.98 -15.70
CA LYS A 10 1.58 -11.33 -16.93
C LYS A 10 0.60 -10.22 -16.60
N ILE A 11 0.58 -9.17 -17.42
CA ILE A 11 -0.36 -8.05 -17.27
C ILE A 11 -1.80 -8.55 -17.47
N LYS A 12 -2.66 -8.30 -16.48
CA LYS A 12 -4.10 -8.63 -16.53
C LYS A 12 -4.96 -7.39 -16.82
N MET A 13 -4.57 -6.25 -16.26
CA MET A 13 -5.27 -4.97 -16.33
C MET A 13 -4.21 -3.86 -16.45
N VAL A 14 -4.56 -2.75 -17.09
CA VAL A 14 -3.69 -1.57 -17.23
C VAL A 14 -4.41 -0.32 -16.72
N GLU A 15 -3.64 0.60 -16.15
CA GLU A 15 -4.08 1.97 -15.87
C GLU A 15 -3.49 2.90 -16.94
N PRO A 16 -4.32 3.69 -17.67
CA PRO A 16 -3.81 4.60 -18.69
C PRO A 16 -2.93 5.71 -18.11
N ILE A 17 -1.77 5.94 -18.73
CA ILE A 17 -0.86 7.05 -18.38
C ILE A 17 -0.73 8.04 -19.53
N LYS A 18 -0.50 9.31 -19.22
CA LYS A 18 -0.37 10.39 -20.20
C LYS A 18 1.08 10.84 -20.35
N LYS A 19 1.56 10.90 -21.60
CA LYS A 19 2.87 11.49 -21.89
C LYS A 19 2.77 13.02 -21.88
N SER A 20 3.64 13.66 -21.11
CA SER A 20 3.79 15.12 -21.06
C SER A 20 4.99 15.60 -21.89
N THR A 21 4.96 16.86 -22.32
CA THR A 21 6.14 17.53 -22.87
C THR A 21 7.03 18.07 -21.75
N ARG A 22 8.26 18.48 -22.08
CA ARG A 22 9.18 19.05 -21.10
C ARG A 22 8.64 20.37 -20.55
N GLU A 23 8.09 21.22 -21.43
CA GLU A 23 7.55 22.54 -21.11
C GLU A 23 6.37 22.43 -20.15
N GLN A 24 5.51 21.43 -20.34
CA GLN A 24 4.42 21.11 -19.42
C GLN A 24 4.96 20.75 -18.03
N ARG A 25 5.98 19.88 -17.96
CA ARG A 25 6.58 19.49 -16.68
C ARG A 25 7.26 20.65 -15.97
N GLU A 26 7.99 21.50 -16.69
CA GLU A 26 8.64 22.69 -16.12
C GLU A 26 7.59 23.66 -15.52
N LYS A 27 6.49 23.88 -16.25
CA LYS A 27 5.36 24.69 -15.75
C LYS A 27 4.74 24.07 -14.50
N TRP A 28 4.42 22.77 -14.51
CA TRP A 28 3.79 22.09 -13.38
C TRP A 28 4.68 22.03 -12.16
N LEU A 29 6.00 21.87 -12.33
CA LEU A 29 6.96 21.93 -11.24
C LEU A 29 7.00 23.32 -10.62
N LEU A 30 6.97 24.38 -11.42
CA LEU A 30 6.93 25.74 -10.90
C LEU A 30 5.61 26.01 -10.15
N GLU A 31 4.47 25.57 -10.69
CA GLU A 31 3.15 25.64 -10.03
C GLU A 31 3.12 24.84 -8.71
N ALA A 32 3.85 23.72 -8.65
CA ALA A 32 4.03 22.91 -7.45
C ALA A 32 5.15 23.43 -6.52
N HIS A 33 5.63 24.65 -6.71
CA HIS A 33 6.71 25.27 -5.93
C HIS A 33 7.99 24.43 -5.86
N ASN A 34 8.30 23.69 -6.93
CA ASN A 34 9.38 22.71 -7.03
C ASN A 34 9.33 21.61 -5.94
N ASN A 35 8.15 21.34 -5.38
CA ASN A 35 7.92 20.25 -4.44
C ASN A 35 7.05 19.17 -5.11
N ILE A 36 7.63 17.99 -5.35
CA ILE A 36 6.95 16.89 -6.02
C ILE A 36 5.74 16.34 -5.25
N PHE A 37 5.67 16.52 -3.93
CA PHE A 37 4.48 16.17 -3.14
C PHE A 37 3.24 16.99 -3.51
N MET A 38 3.43 18.14 -4.17
CA MET A 38 2.34 19.02 -4.61
C MET A 38 1.96 18.79 -6.08
N LEU A 39 2.62 17.86 -6.79
CA LEU A 39 2.21 17.49 -8.14
C LEU A 39 0.91 16.70 -8.12
N LYS A 40 0.07 16.95 -9.13
CA LYS A 40 -1.09 16.09 -9.41
C LYS A 40 -0.60 14.78 -10.03
N SER A 41 -1.22 13.66 -9.67
CA SER A 41 -0.90 12.33 -10.22
C SER A 41 -0.92 12.30 -11.75
N ASP A 42 -1.92 12.94 -12.37
CA ASP A 42 -2.10 12.97 -13.84
C ASP A 42 -0.98 13.72 -14.59
N TYR A 43 -0.10 14.42 -13.88
CA TYR A 43 1.07 15.11 -14.44
C TYR A 43 2.33 14.23 -14.43
N VAL A 44 2.29 13.12 -13.69
CA VAL A 44 3.39 12.18 -13.48
C VAL A 44 3.26 11.02 -14.47
N TYR A 45 4.33 10.72 -15.19
CA TYR A 45 4.34 9.62 -16.17
C TYR A 45 4.71 8.28 -15.52
N ILE A 46 5.70 8.29 -14.63
CA ILE A 46 6.14 7.16 -13.81
C ILE A 46 6.25 7.70 -12.39
N ASP A 47 5.39 7.22 -11.49
CA ASP A 47 5.39 7.65 -10.10
C ASP A 47 6.23 6.71 -9.25
N LEU A 48 7.30 7.24 -8.67
CA LEU A 48 8.24 6.53 -7.79
C LEU A 48 8.30 7.20 -6.42
N LEU A 49 7.27 7.97 -6.03
CA LEU A 49 7.25 8.72 -4.78
C LEU A 49 7.27 7.79 -3.56
N THR A 50 6.54 6.67 -3.63
CA THR A 50 6.46 5.66 -2.57
C THR A 50 5.98 4.32 -3.12
N ASP A 51 6.41 3.25 -2.45
CA ASP A 51 5.90 1.87 -2.61
C ASP A 51 4.69 1.58 -1.69
N SER A 52 4.32 2.53 -0.81
CA SER A 52 3.25 2.37 0.17
C SER A 52 1.87 2.54 -0.47
N GLY A 53 1.15 1.42 -0.65
CA GLY A 53 -0.22 1.43 -1.19
C GLY A 53 -0.32 1.59 -2.71
N THR A 54 0.80 1.55 -3.42
CA THR A 54 0.90 1.75 -4.88
C THR A 54 1.11 0.44 -5.66
N GLY A 55 0.94 -0.72 -5.00
CA GLY A 55 1.10 -2.03 -5.61
C GLY A 55 -0.08 -2.44 -6.52
N ALA A 56 0.22 -3.14 -7.62
CA ALA A 56 -0.80 -3.76 -8.46
C ALA A 56 -1.25 -5.09 -7.87
N MET A 57 -2.55 -5.22 -7.59
CA MET A 57 -3.15 -6.47 -7.09
C MET A 57 -3.33 -7.51 -8.20
N SER A 58 -3.17 -8.79 -7.83
CA SER A 58 -3.47 -9.95 -8.69
C SER A 58 -4.97 -10.11 -8.95
N ASP A 59 -5.34 -10.90 -9.96
CA ASP A 59 -6.73 -11.25 -10.24
C ASP A 59 -7.40 -12.01 -9.08
N ARG A 60 -6.63 -12.82 -8.32
CA ARG A 60 -7.10 -13.48 -7.10
C ARG A 60 -7.47 -12.48 -6.01
N GLN A 61 -6.67 -11.44 -5.80
CA GLN A 61 -6.98 -10.38 -4.84
C GLN A 61 -8.22 -9.58 -5.26
N TRP A 62 -8.34 -9.24 -6.55
CA TRP A 62 -9.58 -8.63 -7.09
C TRP A 62 -10.80 -9.51 -6.88
N SER A 63 -10.69 -10.83 -7.07
CA SER A 63 -11.78 -11.77 -6.79
C SER A 63 -12.14 -11.80 -5.31
N ALA A 64 -11.15 -11.75 -4.40
CA ALA A 64 -11.39 -11.74 -2.96
C ALA A 64 -12.13 -10.46 -2.52
N MET A 65 -11.85 -9.31 -3.14
CA MET A 65 -12.60 -8.08 -2.87
C MET A 65 -14.10 -8.23 -3.20
N MET A 66 -14.46 -8.99 -4.23
CA MET A 66 -15.86 -9.24 -4.59
C MET A 66 -16.58 -10.20 -3.63
N MET A 67 -15.82 -10.87 -2.74
CA MET A 67 -16.32 -11.82 -1.75
C MET A 67 -16.32 -11.24 -0.33
N GLY A 68 -16.19 -9.91 -0.20
CA GLY A 68 -16.12 -9.20 1.07
C GLY A 68 -17.26 -9.56 2.02
N ASP A 69 -16.90 -9.88 3.27
CA ASP A 69 -17.84 -10.07 4.37
C ASP A 69 -17.83 -8.81 5.23
N GLU A 70 -18.79 -7.92 4.97
CA GLU A 70 -18.89 -6.59 5.59
C GLU A 70 -19.58 -6.62 6.97
N SER A 71 -19.59 -7.78 7.62
CA SER A 71 -20.17 -7.94 8.96
C SER A 71 -19.36 -7.16 10.01
N TYR A 72 -20.05 -6.45 10.90
CA TYR A 72 -19.42 -5.63 11.94
C TYR A 72 -18.60 -6.46 12.96
N GLY A 73 -18.98 -7.72 13.20
CA GLY A 73 -18.27 -8.64 14.08
C GLY A 73 -18.30 -10.05 13.53
N GLY A 74 -17.19 -10.78 13.68
CA GLY A 74 -17.09 -12.17 13.23
C GLY A 74 -16.98 -12.35 11.70
N ALA A 75 -16.55 -11.33 10.96
CA ALA A 75 -16.38 -11.41 9.51
C ALA A 75 -15.42 -12.53 9.10
N ARG A 76 -15.79 -13.32 8.09
CA ARG A 76 -14.95 -14.42 7.57
C ARG A 76 -13.59 -13.95 7.04
N SER A 77 -13.55 -12.74 6.48
CA SER A 77 -12.33 -12.09 5.98
C SER A 77 -11.29 -11.86 7.09
N PHE A 78 -11.74 -11.50 8.30
CA PHE A 78 -10.86 -11.35 9.46
C PHE A 78 -10.21 -12.68 9.86
N TYR A 79 -10.99 -13.76 9.94
CA TYR A 79 -10.45 -15.08 10.30
C TYR A 79 -9.44 -15.57 9.26
N HIS A 80 -9.75 -15.43 7.96
CA HIS A 80 -8.81 -15.79 6.90
C HIS A 80 -7.49 -15.02 7.00
N MET A 81 -7.56 -13.70 7.27
CA MET A 81 -6.38 -12.87 7.47
C MET A 81 -5.59 -13.28 8.72
N LYS A 82 -6.28 -13.50 9.85
CA LYS A 82 -5.67 -13.96 11.11
C LYS A 82 -4.92 -15.27 10.89
N ASP A 83 -5.59 -16.27 10.33
CA ASP A 83 -5.03 -17.60 10.11
C ASP A 83 -3.79 -17.53 9.20
N THR A 84 -3.87 -16.75 8.11
CA THR A 84 -2.73 -16.53 7.21
C THR A 84 -1.55 -15.83 7.92
N ILE A 85 -1.81 -14.82 8.74
CA ILE A 85 -0.76 -14.15 9.52
C ILE A 85 -0.12 -15.13 10.50
N THR A 86 -0.91 -15.93 11.21
CA THR A 86 -0.41 -16.96 12.13
C THR A 86 0.42 -18.00 11.39
N ASP A 87 0.00 -18.47 10.22
CA ASP A 87 0.75 -19.44 9.41
C ASP A 87 2.11 -18.91 8.95
N ILE A 88 2.18 -17.62 8.59
CA ILE A 88 3.42 -16.98 8.11
C ILE A 88 4.36 -16.60 9.25
N THR A 89 3.81 -16.07 10.35
CA THR A 89 4.60 -15.39 11.40
C THR A 89 4.67 -16.16 12.72
N GLY A 90 3.75 -17.09 12.97
CA GLY A 90 3.62 -17.82 14.23
C GLY A 90 2.92 -17.06 15.36
N PHE A 91 2.47 -15.80 15.16
CA PHE A 91 1.79 -15.04 16.20
C PHE A 91 0.34 -15.53 16.40
N GLU A 92 -0.02 -15.80 17.67
CA GLU A 92 -1.35 -16.27 18.06
C GLU A 92 -2.42 -15.16 18.00
N TYR A 93 -2.04 -13.94 18.38
CA TYR A 93 -2.93 -12.79 18.50
C TYR A 93 -2.70 -11.80 17.37
N VAL A 94 -3.79 -11.42 16.69
CA VAL A 94 -3.78 -10.47 15.58
C VAL A 94 -4.85 -9.40 15.83
N ILE A 95 -4.45 -8.13 15.78
CA ILE A 95 -5.34 -6.98 15.85
C ILE A 95 -5.21 -6.22 14.52
N PRO A 96 -6.25 -6.20 13.66
CA PRO A 96 -6.19 -5.46 12.41
C PRO A 96 -6.20 -3.96 12.66
N THR A 97 -5.46 -3.23 11.84
CA THR A 97 -5.50 -1.77 11.77
C THR A 97 -5.55 -1.36 10.31
N HIS A 98 -5.96 -0.13 10.01
CA HIS A 98 -6.07 0.32 8.63
C HIS A 98 -4.70 0.41 7.92
N GLN A 99 -3.61 0.67 8.66
CA GLN A 99 -2.22 0.64 8.16
C GLN A 99 -1.21 0.68 9.33
N GLY A 100 0.09 0.60 9.00
CA GLY A 100 1.19 0.51 9.98
C GLY A 100 1.18 1.54 11.11
N ARG A 101 1.00 2.83 10.82
CA ARG A 101 1.01 3.88 11.86
C ARG A 101 -0.05 3.72 12.95
N ALA A 102 -1.18 3.09 12.62
CA ALA A 102 -2.21 2.82 13.62
C ALA A 102 -1.84 1.65 14.52
N ALA A 103 -1.18 0.62 13.97
CA ALA A 103 -0.61 -0.47 14.77
C ALA A 103 0.48 0.07 15.71
N GLU A 104 1.38 0.93 15.21
CA GLU A 104 2.40 1.62 16.01
C GLU A 104 1.75 2.41 17.16
N ASN A 105 0.71 3.20 16.87
CA ASN A 105 0.03 4.00 17.88
C ASN A 105 -0.61 3.13 18.98
N VAL A 106 -1.32 2.05 18.61
CA VAL A 106 -1.93 1.13 19.59
C VAL A 106 -0.85 0.49 20.46
N MET A 107 0.21 -0.01 19.82
CA MET A 107 1.30 -0.69 20.51
C MET A 107 2.06 0.25 21.46
N PHE A 108 2.52 1.41 20.97
CA PHE A 108 3.30 2.33 21.79
C PHE A 108 2.47 3.01 22.88
N SER A 109 1.20 3.32 22.65
CA SER A 109 0.32 3.85 23.70
C SER A 109 0.17 2.85 24.87
N TYR A 110 0.18 1.56 24.55
CA TYR A 110 0.11 0.52 25.57
C TYR A 110 1.47 0.25 26.25
N LEU A 111 2.53 0.05 25.48
CA LEU A 111 3.83 -0.42 25.99
C LEU A 111 4.71 0.68 26.57
N VAL A 112 4.70 1.88 25.99
CA VAL A 112 5.64 2.95 26.35
C VAL A 112 5.07 3.81 27.46
N LYS A 113 5.87 4.08 28.49
CA LYS A 113 5.52 4.93 29.63
C LYS A 113 6.56 6.04 29.83
N PRO A 114 6.19 7.16 30.47
CA PRO A 114 7.14 8.24 30.76
C PRO A 114 8.40 7.73 31.47
N GLY A 115 9.56 8.11 30.94
CA GLY A 115 10.87 7.68 31.46
C GLY A 115 11.43 6.40 30.84
N MET A 116 10.68 5.69 29.99
CA MET A 116 11.20 4.56 29.21
C MET A 116 12.00 5.04 27.99
N VAL A 117 12.98 4.23 27.58
CA VAL A 117 13.76 4.41 26.34
C VAL A 117 13.39 3.26 25.38
N ILE A 118 13.15 3.60 24.12
CA ILE A 118 12.81 2.65 23.03
C ILE A 118 14.04 2.49 22.13
#